data_AF-A0A3M2A8Q8-F1
#
_entry.id   AF-A0A3M2A8Q8-F1
#
_cell.length_a   1.000
_cell.length_b   1.000
_cell.length_c   1.000
_cell.angle_alpha   90.00
_cell.angle_beta   90.00
_cell.angle_gamma   90.00
#
_symmetry.space_group_name_H-M   'P 1'
#
loop_
_entity.id
_entity.type
_entity.pdbx_description
1 polymer ?
#
loop_
_entity_poly.entity_id
_entity_poly.type
_entity_poly.pdbx_seq_one_letter_code
_entity_poly.pdbx_strand_id
1 'polypeptide(L)'
;MRSTVAAGLLVSLAASASGCAKSQPAPCFPVTVPEDVCDPERASFGLASTNPYYPLTVGLRVVLEGSDGDETVRIEREVLPDTEVVAGVETHVLEHREYVDGELVEVARNFYVEATDGTVCYFGEDVDNYRDGQVADHAGSWRAGENGARPGIIMPAAPQPGDAYYQENAPGVAEDQGEVQGYGTETIGGQSYDDVLTILDGNPLDGCDELEPKKYVPGIGEAADVEAVLVEVSGAP
;
A
#
# COMPACT_ATOMS: atom_id res chain seq x y z
N MET A 1 11.78 -19.56 21.39
CA MET A 1 11.16 -20.15 20.19
C MET A 1 11.49 -19.21 19.07
N ARG A 2 12.11 -19.73 18.01
CA ARG A 2 12.74 -18.93 16.95
C ARG A 2 11.63 -18.45 16.00
N SER A 3 11.30 -17.16 16.01
CA SER A 3 10.57 -16.54 14.89
C SER A 3 11.54 -16.44 13.72
N THR A 4 11.12 -16.96 12.59
CA THR A 4 11.77 -16.85 11.29
C THR A 4 11.09 -15.72 10.55
N VAL A 5 11.86 -14.67 10.22
CA VAL A 5 11.76 -13.74 9.09
C VAL A 5 10.34 -13.42 8.60
N ALA A 6 9.90 -12.18 8.82
CA ALA A 6 8.83 -11.56 8.04
C ALA A 6 9.26 -10.17 7.51
N ALA A 7 10.52 -10.04 7.06
CA ALA A 7 10.76 -9.13 5.94
C ALA A 7 9.88 -9.63 4.79
N GLY A 8 8.89 -8.82 4.37
CA GLY A 8 7.93 -9.11 3.31
C GLY A 8 8.57 -9.23 1.93
N LEU A 9 9.58 -10.09 1.76
CA LEU A 9 10.18 -10.47 0.49
C LEU A 9 9.68 -11.87 0.11
N LEU A 10 8.51 -11.93 -0.53
CA LEU A 10 8.01 -13.16 -1.15
C LEU A 10 8.86 -13.51 -2.39
N VAL A 11 9.99 -14.18 -2.18
CA VAL A 11 10.71 -14.89 -3.25
C VAL A 11 9.86 -16.10 -3.67
N SER A 12 8.96 -15.88 -4.61
CA SER A 12 8.16 -16.94 -5.23
C SER A 12 9.03 -17.73 -6.23
N LEU A 13 9.43 -18.94 -5.86
CA LEU A 13 10.03 -19.90 -6.79
C LEU A 13 8.97 -20.28 -7.84
N ALA A 14 9.07 -19.71 -9.04
CA ALA A 14 8.23 -20.05 -10.17
C ALA A 14 8.51 -21.50 -10.65
N ALA A 15 7.71 -22.45 -10.19
CA ALA A 15 7.62 -23.77 -10.80
C ALA A 15 6.74 -23.69 -12.06
N SER A 16 7.37 -23.83 -13.23
CA SER A 16 6.65 -24.01 -14.49
C SER A 16 5.97 -25.39 -14.54
N ALA A 17 4.64 -25.42 -14.62
CA ALA A 17 3.89 -26.17 -15.65
C ALA A 17 2.36 -26.20 -15.40
N SER A 18 1.65 -26.00 -16.51
CA SER A 18 0.31 -26.51 -16.85
C SER A 18 -0.90 -25.74 -16.32
N GLY A 19 -1.65 -25.17 -17.27
CA GLY A 19 -2.90 -24.44 -17.06
C GLY A 19 -3.97 -25.26 -16.36
N CYS A 20 -4.18 -24.93 -15.09
CA CYS A 20 -5.48 -24.79 -14.47
C CYS A 20 -5.53 -23.33 -14.01
N ALA A 21 -6.56 -22.57 -14.36
CA ALA A 21 -6.79 -21.28 -13.71
C ALA A 21 -6.92 -21.56 -12.21
N LYS A 22 -5.92 -21.18 -11.41
CA LYS A 22 -6.05 -21.23 -9.96
C LYS A 22 -7.19 -20.27 -9.62
N SER A 23 -8.22 -20.77 -8.96
CA SER A 23 -9.25 -19.90 -8.39
C SER A 23 -8.56 -18.93 -7.43
N GLN A 24 -8.90 -17.64 -7.48
CA GLN A 24 -8.42 -16.67 -6.49
C GLN A 24 -8.72 -17.21 -5.08
N PRO A 25 -7.79 -17.02 -4.12
CA PRO A 25 -8.06 -17.34 -2.73
C PRO A 25 -9.31 -16.61 -2.22
N ALA A 26 -9.88 -17.12 -1.13
CA ALA A 26 -10.98 -16.41 -0.48
C ALA A 26 -10.43 -15.09 0.12
N PRO A 27 -11.19 -13.98 0.05
CA PRO A 27 -10.76 -12.72 0.63
C PRO A 27 -10.65 -12.84 2.15
N CYS A 28 -9.72 -12.07 2.75
CA CYS A 28 -9.56 -11.97 4.20
C CYS A 28 -10.76 -11.29 4.87
N PHE A 29 -11.38 -10.34 4.18
CA PHE A 29 -12.57 -9.64 4.63
C PHE A 29 -13.69 -9.71 3.58
N PRO A 30 -14.97 -9.77 3.98
CA PRO A 30 -16.07 -9.62 3.04
C PRO A 30 -16.05 -8.22 2.42
N VAL A 31 -15.73 -8.10 1.12
CA VAL A 31 -15.68 -6.80 0.43
C VAL A 31 -17.03 -6.07 0.53
N THR A 32 -17.01 -4.85 1.07
CA THR A 32 -18.20 -4.00 1.26
C THR A 32 -18.14 -2.71 0.44
N VAL A 33 -16.94 -2.22 0.10
CA VAL A 33 -16.78 -1.03 -0.76
C VAL A 33 -16.74 -1.46 -2.23
N PRO A 34 -17.55 -0.86 -3.12
CA PRO A 34 -17.54 -1.20 -4.54
C PRO A 34 -16.24 -0.82 -5.24
N GLU A 35 -15.61 -1.79 -5.91
CA GLU A 35 -14.40 -1.57 -6.73
C GLU A 35 -14.65 -0.63 -7.93
N ASP A 36 -15.89 -0.47 -8.38
CA ASP A 36 -16.21 0.30 -9.58
C ASP A 36 -16.05 1.81 -9.40
N VAL A 37 -15.84 2.28 -8.16
CA VAL A 37 -15.40 3.64 -7.85
C VAL A 37 -14.03 3.95 -8.47
N CYS A 38 -13.19 2.92 -8.66
CA CYS A 38 -11.87 3.04 -9.27
C CYS A 38 -11.79 2.48 -10.70
N ASP A 39 -12.92 2.10 -11.31
CA ASP A 39 -12.96 1.59 -12.69
C ASP A 39 -12.70 2.74 -13.70
N PRO A 40 -11.64 2.66 -14.53
CA PRO A 40 -11.30 3.68 -15.52
C PRO A 40 -12.40 3.98 -16.54
N GLU A 41 -13.31 3.03 -16.78
CA GLU A 41 -14.41 3.19 -17.73
C GLU A 41 -15.66 3.84 -17.11
N ARG A 42 -15.72 3.94 -15.78
CA ARG A 42 -16.91 4.39 -15.04
C ARG A 42 -16.69 5.62 -14.17
N ALA A 43 -15.47 5.79 -13.68
CA ALA A 43 -15.11 6.88 -12.81
C ALA A 43 -14.42 8.02 -13.57
N SER A 44 -14.22 9.12 -12.87
CA SER A 44 -13.43 10.26 -13.34
C SER A 44 -12.39 10.58 -12.29
N PHE A 45 -11.21 10.97 -12.73
CA PHE A 45 -10.04 11.12 -11.87
C PHE A 45 -9.42 12.51 -12.05
N GLY A 46 -8.68 12.94 -11.04
CA GLY A 46 -7.89 14.15 -11.12
C GLY A 46 -6.68 14.10 -10.21
N LEU A 47 -5.68 14.93 -10.52
CA LEU A 47 -4.47 15.07 -9.69
C LEU A 47 -4.66 16.00 -8.49
N ALA A 48 -5.89 16.46 -8.23
CA ALA A 48 -6.20 17.12 -6.96
C ALA A 48 -6.11 16.08 -5.85
N SER A 49 -5.45 16.44 -4.75
CA SER A 49 -5.34 15.62 -3.55
C SER A 49 -6.18 16.26 -2.46
N THR A 50 -7.32 15.65 -2.12
CA THR A 50 -8.24 16.14 -1.09
C THR A 50 -8.53 15.13 0.02
N ASN A 51 -8.20 13.84 -0.19
CA ASN A 51 -8.34 12.84 0.86
C ASN A 51 -7.41 13.12 2.06
N PRO A 52 -7.96 13.25 3.29
CA PRO A 52 -7.16 13.63 4.45
C PRO A 52 -6.23 12.51 4.94
N TYR A 53 -6.54 11.24 4.69
CA TYR A 53 -5.79 10.09 5.20
C TYR A 53 -4.83 9.48 4.18
N TYR A 54 -4.85 9.95 2.93
CA TYR A 54 -3.88 9.56 1.91
C TYR A 54 -3.54 10.74 1.00
N PRO A 55 -2.88 11.78 1.55
CA PRO A 55 -2.51 12.96 0.77
C PRO A 55 -1.48 12.60 -0.31
N LEU A 56 -1.78 12.99 -1.55
CA LEU A 56 -0.90 12.92 -2.72
C LEU A 56 -0.33 14.30 -3.06
N THR A 57 0.01 15.09 -2.04
CA THR A 57 0.64 16.41 -2.24
C THR A 57 2.08 16.22 -2.68
N VAL A 58 2.42 16.65 -3.89
CA VAL A 58 3.79 16.57 -4.43
C VAL A 58 4.82 17.16 -3.46
N GLY A 59 5.85 16.38 -3.18
CA GLY A 59 6.93 16.68 -2.25
C GLY A 59 6.64 16.32 -0.80
N LEU A 60 5.43 15.86 -0.46
CA LEU A 60 5.14 15.26 0.84
C LEU A 60 6.02 14.01 1.00
N ARG A 61 6.75 13.97 2.11
CA ARG A 61 7.67 12.90 2.47
C ARG A 61 7.44 12.45 3.90
N VAL A 62 7.31 11.16 4.09
CA VAL A 62 7.10 10.48 5.38
C VAL A 62 8.20 9.47 5.58
N VAL A 63 8.75 9.43 6.79
CA VAL A 63 9.76 8.45 7.20
C VAL A 63 9.28 7.73 8.44
N LEU A 64 9.26 6.40 8.36
CA LEU A 64 8.98 5.51 9.47
C LEU A 64 10.25 4.75 9.85
N GLU A 65 10.46 4.50 11.13
CA GLU A 65 11.55 3.66 11.63
C GLU A 65 11.06 2.72 12.74
N GLY A 66 11.68 1.55 12.82
CA GLY A 66 11.45 0.59 13.88
C GLY A 66 12.30 -0.68 13.72
N SER A 67 11.73 -1.84 14.00
CA SER A 67 12.48 -3.11 14.02
C SER A 67 11.59 -4.34 13.90
N ASP A 68 12.02 -5.33 13.14
CA ASP A 68 11.55 -6.72 13.21
C ASP A 68 12.62 -7.60 13.87
N GLY A 69 12.30 -8.14 15.05
CA GLY A 69 13.25 -8.93 15.83
C GLY A 69 14.53 -8.17 16.19
N ASP A 70 15.65 -8.59 15.60
CA ASP A 70 16.98 -7.98 15.81
C ASP A 70 17.37 -7.03 14.66
N GLU A 71 16.56 -6.93 13.61
CA GLU A 71 16.81 -6.13 12.40
C GLU A 71 16.15 -4.76 12.53
N THR A 72 16.83 -3.70 12.08
CA THR A 72 16.25 -2.35 12.03
C THR A 72 15.55 -2.12 10.70
N VAL A 73 14.36 -1.53 10.74
CA VAL A 73 13.55 -1.21 9.56
C VAL A 73 13.44 0.30 9.42
N ARG A 74 13.62 0.80 8.19
CA ARG A 74 13.36 2.20 7.82
C ARG A 74 12.59 2.23 6.51
N ILE A 75 11.46 2.93 6.51
CA ILE A 75 10.60 3.13 5.35
C ILE A 75 10.58 4.62 5.01
N GLU A 76 10.77 4.94 3.74
CA GLU A 76 10.69 6.29 3.21
C GLU A 76 9.65 6.35 2.09
N ARG A 77 8.69 7.26 2.22
CA ARG A 77 7.62 7.45 1.24
C ARG A 77 7.60 8.89 0.79
N GLU A 78 7.61 9.12 -0.52
CA GLU A 78 7.64 10.46 -1.11
C GLU A 78 6.74 10.56 -2.33
N VAL A 79 5.85 11.56 -2.36
CA VAL A 79 5.07 11.89 -3.55
C VAL A 79 5.95 12.68 -4.51
N LEU A 80 6.31 12.06 -5.64
CA LEU A 80 7.20 12.65 -6.63
C LEU A 80 6.46 13.72 -7.48
N PRO A 81 7.19 14.65 -8.13
CA PRO A 81 6.59 15.59 -9.08
C PRO A 81 6.18 14.93 -10.41
N ASP A 82 6.60 13.69 -10.64
CA ASP A 82 6.31 12.92 -11.84
C ASP A 82 4.89 12.32 -11.79
N THR A 83 4.30 12.13 -12.97
CA THR A 83 3.05 11.40 -13.17
C THR A 83 3.29 10.22 -14.10
N GLU A 84 2.45 9.19 -13.99
CA GLU A 84 2.47 8.01 -14.87
C GLU A 84 1.07 7.71 -15.39
N VAL A 85 0.97 7.29 -16.66
CA VAL A 85 -0.32 6.87 -17.24
C VAL A 85 -0.47 5.36 -17.11
N VAL A 86 -1.41 4.91 -16.28
CA VAL A 86 -1.75 3.49 -16.09
C VAL A 86 -3.22 3.27 -16.44
N ALA A 87 -3.52 2.23 -17.22
CA ALA A 87 -4.86 1.96 -17.74
C ALA A 87 -5.54 3.18 -18.42
N GLY A 88 -4.77 4.10 -19.00
CA GLY A 88 -5.27 5.31 -19.64
C GLY A 88 -5.61 6.47 -18.69
N VAL A 89 -5.31 6.35 -17.40
CA VAL A 89 -5.51 7.38 -16.37
C VAL A 89 -4.16 7.93 -15.94
N GLU A 90 -4.04 9.25 -15.87
CA GLU A 90 -2.85 9.91 -15.31
C GLU A 90 -2.88 9.83 -13.77
N THR A 91 -1.81 9.30 -13.20
CA THR A 91 -1.66 9.01 -11.77
C THR A 91 -0.48 9.76 -11.17
N HIS A 92 -0.55 10.06 -9.87
CA HIS A 92 0.60 10.47 -9.07
C HIS A 92 1.56 9.28 -8.90
N VAL A 93 2.86 9.58 -8.81
CA VAL A 93 3.88 8.59 -8.47
C VAL A 93 4.30 8.81 -7.01
N LEU A 94 4.05 7.82 -6.16
CA LEU A 94 4.61 7.75 -4.81
C LEU A 94 5.76 6.75 -4.81
N GLU A 95 6.96 7.20 -4.47
CA GLU A 95 8.11 6.31 -4.29
C GLU A 95 8.19 5.84 -2.84
N HIS A 96 8.13 4.52 -2.67
CA HIS A 96 8.41 3.82 -1.42
C HIS A 96 9.85 3.29 -1.49
N ARG A 97 10.62 3.47 -0.42
CA ARG A 97 11.91 2.80 -0.23
C ARG A 97 11.97 2.14 1.13
N GLU A 98 12.40 0.89 1.15
CA GLU A 98 12.58 0.13 2.38
C GLU A 98 14.05 -0.21 2.59
N TYR A 99 14.50 -0.07 3.84
CA TYR A 99 15.83 -0.43 4.28
C TYR A 99 15.77 -1.35 5.49
N VAL A 100 16.55 -2.43 5.44
CA VAL A 100 16.76 -3.36 6.56
C VAL A 100 18.22 -3.33 6.96
N ASP A 101 18.52 -3.08 8.23
CA ASP A 101 19.88 -2.88 8.76
C ASP A 101 20.71 -1.83 7.99
N GLY A 102 20.00 -0.85 7.42
CA GLY A 102 20.56 0.23 6.61
C GLY A 102 20.90 -0.16 5.17
N GLU A 103 20.62 -1.40 4.76
CA GLU A 103 20.73 -1.85 3.37
C GLU A 103 19.40 -1.64 2.65
N LEU A 104 19.43 -1.07 1.44
CA LEU A 104 18.24 -0.91 0.61
C LEU A 104 17.77 -2.29 0.15
N VAL A 105 16.53 -2.66 0.48
CA VAL A 105 15.93 -3.95 0.11
C VAL A 105 14.84 -3.80 -0.96
N GLU A 106 14.17 -2.65 -1.03
CA GLU A 106 13.12 -2.42 -2.01
C GLU A 106 13.04 -0.94 -2.43
N VAL A 107 12.72 -0.72 -3.71
CA VAL A 107 12.15 0.55 -4.20
C VAL A 107 10.89 0.24 -5.00
N ALA A 108 9.74 0.76 -4.56
CA ALA A 108 8.48 0.63 -5.29
C ALA A 108 7.95 2.00 -5.74
N ARG A 109 7.56 2.09 -7.01
CA ARG A 109 6.87 3.27 -7.57
C ARG A 109 5.40 2.95 -7.71
N ASN A 110 4.61 3.54 -6.83
CA ASN A 110 3.19 3.28 -6.66
C ASN A 110 2.38 4.33 -7.43
N PHE A 111 1.35 3.90 -8.15
CA PHE A 111 0.54 4.74 -9.03
C PHE A 111 -0.83 5.00 -8.40
N TYR A 112 -1.03 6.20 -7.86
CA TYR A 112 -2.27 6.57 -7.17
C TYR A 112 -2.99 7.71 -7.86
N VAL A 113 -4.32 7.72 -7.78
CA VAL A 113 -5.12 8.86 -8.24
C VAL A 113 -6.43 8.97 -7.47
N GLU A 114 -6.89 10.19 -7.23
CA GLU A 114 -8.16 10.42 -6.57
C GLU A 114 -9.31 10.40 -7.59
N ALA A 115 -10.33 9.59 -7.32
CA ALA A 115 -11.61 9.65 -8.00
C ALA A 115 -12.40 10.88 -7.55
N THR A 116 -13.35 11.35 -8.37
CA THR A 116 -14.12 12.58 -8.07
C THR A 116 -14.90 12.58 -6.75
N ASP A 117 -15.13 11.42 -6.14
CA ASP A 117 -15.80 11.30 -4.85
C ASP A 117 -14.85 11.46 -3.65
N GLY A 118 -13.53 11.52 -3.88
CA GLY A 118 -12.48 11.60 -2.86
C GLY A 118 -11.78 10.27 -2.55
N THR A 119 -12.19 9.18 -3.19
CA THR A 119 -11.55 7.86 -3.01
C THR A 119 -10.19 7.86 -3.69
N VAL A 120 -9.15 7.42 -2.98
CA VAL A 120 -7.80 7.26 -3.55
C VAL A 120 -7.68 5.84 -4.10
N CYS A 121 -7.54 5.76 -5.40
CA CYS A 121 -7.44 4.53 -6.16
C CYS A 121 -5.98 4.16 -6.38
N TYR A 122 -5.68 2.85 -6.33
CA TYR A 122 -4.36 2.30 -6.53
C TYR A 122 -4.32 1.54 -7.86
N PHE A 123 -3.54 2.05 -8.81
CA PHE A 123 -3.50 1.55 -10.19
C PHE A 123 -2.35 0.56 -10.43
N GLY A 124 -1.52 0.32 -9.44
CA GLY A 124 -0.42 -0.62 -9.49
C GLY A 124 0.92 -0.02 -9.10
N GLU A 125 1.96 -0.80 -9.24
CA GLU A 125 3.33 -0.44 -8.88
C GLU A 125 4.37 -1.12 -9.76
N ASP A 126 5.51 -0.45 -9.87
CA ASP A 126 6.75 -1.06 -10.34
C ASP A 126 7.69 -1.23 -9.15
N VAL A 127 8.11 -2.48 -8.88
CA VAL A 127 8.95 -2.87 -7.75
C VAL A 127 10.35 -3.26 -8.24
N ASP A 128 11.36 -2.75 -7.56
CA ASP A 128 12.76 -3.17 -7.68
C ASP A 128 13.20 -3.76 -6.33
N ASN A 129 13.33 -5.09 -6.27
CA ASN A 129 13.85 -5.79 -5.08
C ASN A 129 15.38 -5.86 -5.14
N TYR A 130 16.05 -5.49 -4.07
CA TYR A 130 17.51 -5.41 -4.00
C TYR A 130 18.11 -6.57 -3.21
N ARG A 131 19.25 -7.07 -3.71
CA ARG A 131 20.15 -7.98 -2.98
C ARG A 131 21.59 -7.61 -3.29
N ASP A 132 22.41 -7.48 -2.25
CA ASP A 132 23.83 -7.09 -2.38
C ASP A 132 24.02 -5.77 -3.19
N GLY A 133 23.09 -4.82 -3.02
CA GLY A 133 23.11 -3.51 -3.68
C GLY A 133 22.77 -3.52 -5.17
N GLN A 134 22.19 -4.61 -5.69
CA GLN A 134 21.75 -4.73 -7.09
C GLN A 134 20.30 -5.18 -7.15
N VAL A 135 19.59 -4.76 -8.20
CA VAL A 135 18.23 -5.26 -8.47
C VAL A 135 18.31 -6.77 -8.75
N ALA A 136 17.64 -7.54 -7.89
CA ALA A 136 17.56 -8.99 -7.95
C ALA A 136 16.38 -9.45 -8.82
N ASP A 137 15.21 -8.83 -8.63
CA ASP A 137 13.98 -9.10 -9.38
C ASP A 137 12.97 -7.95 -9.23
N HIS A 138 11.79 -8.14 -9.83
CA HIS A 138 10.67 -7.19 -9.83
C HIS A 138 9.38 -7.83 -9.29
N ALA A 139 9.50 -8.85 -8.44
CA ALA A 139 8.35 -9.50 -7.83
C ALA A 139 7.52 -8.46 -7.05
N GLY A 140 6.19 -8.60 -7.08
CA GLY A 140 5.26 -7.58 -6.59
C GLY A 140 4.70 -6.71 -7.71
N SER A 141 5.50 -6.32 -8.70
CA SER A 141 5.07 -5.38 -9.76
C SER A 141 3.77 -5.80 -10.47
N TRP A 142 2.81 -4.88 -10.52
CA TRP A 142 1.54 -5.07 -11.22
C TRP A 142 1.00 -3.74 -11.74
N ARG A 143 0.23 -3.77 -12.82
CA ARG A 143 -0.40 -2.58 -13.40
C ARG A 143 -1.82 -2.88 -13.81
N ALA A 144 -2.76 -2.02 -13.43
CA ALA A 144 -4.15 -2.14 -13.82
C ALA A 144 -4.30 -2.18 -15.35
N GLY A 145 -5.21 -3.03 -15.83
CA GLY A 145 -5.42 -3.26 -17.26
C GLY A 145 -4.49 -4.31 -17.88
N GLU A 146 -3.51 -4.83 -17.11
CA GLU A 146 -2.61 -5.89 -17.54
C GLU A 146 -2.90 -7.20 -16.79
N ASN A 147 -2.81 -8.34 -17.48
CA ASN A 147 -2.89 -9.68 -16.87
C ASN A 147 -4.12 -9.94 -15.98
N GLY A 148 -5.21 -9.19 -16.18
CA GLY A 148 -6.43 -9.29 -15.38
C GLY A 148 -6.44 -8.42 -14.11
N ALA A 149 -5.38 -7.67 -13.85
CA ALA A 149 -5.30 -6.72 -12.75
C ALA A 149 -6.27 -5.55 -12.97
N ARG A 150 -6.91 -5.12 -11.88
CA ARG A 150 -7.83 -3.98 -11.81
C ARG A 150 -7.33 -2.97 -10.77
N PRO A 151 -7.71 -1.70 -10.86
CA PRO A 151 -7.42 -0.76 -9.79
C PRO A 151 -8.06 -1.20 -8.47
N GLY A 152 -7.33 -1.05 -7.38
CA GLY A 152 -7.84 -1.18 -6.02
C GLY A 152 -8.15 0.18 -5.39
N ILE A 153 -8.49 0.16 -4.11
CA ILE A 153 -8.77 1.34 -3.29
C ILE A 153 -7.74 1.38 -2.17
N ILE A 154 -6.79 2.32 -2.17
CA ILE A 154 -5.86 2.44 -1.04
C ILE A 154 -6.51 3.18 0.14
N MET A 155 -7.44 4.10 -0.15
CA MET A 155 -8.16 4.85 0.88
C MET A 155 -9.55 5.29 0.40
N PRO A 156 -10.64 4.84 1.04
CA PRO A 156 -11.99 5.35 0.76
C PRO A 156 -12.09 6.86 0.98
N ALA A 157 -13.01 7.52 0.28
CA ALA A 157 -13.28 8.95 0.46
C ALA A 157 -13.67 9.34 1.89
N ALA A 158 -14.44 8.47 2.55
CA ALA A 158 -14.94 8.68 3.90
C ALA A 158 -14.96 7.35 4.68
N PRO A 159 -13.79 6.84 5.11
CA PRO A 159 -13.67 5.49 5.68
C PRO A 159 -14.61 5.30 6.88
N GLN A 160 -15.43 4.25 6.87
CA GLN A 160 -16.31 3.89 8.00
C GLN A 160 -15.87 2.55 8.61
N PRO A 161 -15.99 2.36 9.94
CA PRO A 161 -15.75 1.06 10.56
C PRO A 161 -16.52 -0.07 9.86
N GLY A 162 -15.80 -1.12 9.45
CA GLY A 162 -16.33 -2.26 8.70
C GLY A 162 -16.32 -2.09 7.16
N ASP A 163 -15.88 -0.94 6.64
CA ASP A 163 -15.53 -0.83 5.22
C ASP A 163 -14.36 -1.76 4.92
N ALA A 164 -14.54 -2.64 3.95
CA ALA A 164 -13.59 -3.65 3.53
C ALA A 164 -13.45 -3.64 2.00
N TYR A 165 -12.22 -3.66 1.52
CA TYR A 165 -11.90 -3.47 0.10
C TYR A 165 -10.56 -4.10 -0.26
N TYR A 166 -10.38 -4.36 -1.56
CA TYR A 166 -9.07 -4.66 -2.10
C TYR A 166 -8.28 -3.36 -2.22
N GLN A 167 -7.13 -3.29 -1.56
CA GLN A 167 -6.11 -2.28 -1.80
C GLN A 167 -5.41 -2.59 -3.12
N GLU A 168 -5.16 -3.86 -3.39
CA GLU A 168 -4.56 -4.37 -4.62
C GLU A 168 -5.43 -5.46 -5.23
N ASN A 169 -5.53 -5.47 -6.56
CA ASN A 169 -6.38 -6.41 -7.27
C ASN A 169 -5.67 -6.94 -8.52
N ALA A 170 -4.57 -7.65 -8.30
CA ALA A 170 -3.72 -8.29 -9.31
C ALA A 170 -3.66 -9.81 -9.06
N PRO A 171 -4.53 -10.60 -9.72
CA PRO A 171 -4.69 -12.01 -9.40
C PRO A 171 -3.40 -12.84 -9.39
N GLY A 172 -3.06 -13.40 -8.23
CA GLY A 172 -1.86 -14.23 -8.04
C GLY A 172 -0.54 -13.45 -8.04
N VAL A 173 -0.58 -12.12 -8.01
CA VAL A 173 0.58 -11.24 -7.89
C VAL A 173 0.48 -10.42 -6.60
N ALA A 174 -0.62 -9.68 -6.42
CA ALA A 174 -0.85 -8.77 -5.30
C ALA A 174 -2.36 -8.65 -5.06
N GLU A 175 -2.86 -9.02 -3.87
CA GLU A 175 -4.30 -9.11 -3.57
C GLU A 175 -4.66 -8.54 -2.20
N ASP A 176 -3.84 -7.62 -1.68
CA ASP A 176 -3.98 -7.04 -0.35
C ASP A 176 -5.36 -6.41 -0.13
N GLN A 177 -5.88 -6.59 1.08
CA GLN A 177 -7.17 -6.06 1.51
C GLN A 177 -7.02 -5.23 2.78
N GLY A 178 -7.80 -4.15 2.86
CA GLY A 178 -7.94 -3.36 4.08
C GLY A 178 -9.35 -3.49 4.67
N GLU A 179 -9.45 -3.61 5.99
CA GLU A 179 -10.70 -3.41 6.76
C GLU A 179 -10.55 -2.27 7.76
N VAL A 180 -11.37 -1.24 7.61
CA VAL A 180 -11.40 -0.08 8.50
C VAL A 180 -11.90 -0.49 9.89
N GLN A 181 -11.07 -0.30 10.90
CA GLN A 181 -11.44 -0.58 12.29
C GLN A 181 -12.07 0.62 12.98
N GLY A 182 -11.65 1.83 12.59
CA GLY A 182 -12.21 3.09 13.09
C GLY A 182 -11.13 4.08 13.50
N TYR A 183 -11.51 5.00 14.39
CA TYR A 183 -10.74 6.20 14.72
C TYR A 183 -10.41 6.27 16.21
N GLY A 184 -9.27 6.87 16.55
CA GLY A 184 -8.86 7.08 17.94
C GLY A 184 -7.78 8.15 18.12
N THR A 185 -7.43 8.40 19.39
CA THR A 185 -6.24 9.18 19.74
C THR A 185 -5.10 8.20 19.98
N GLU A 186 -3.97 8.38 19.29
CA GLU A 186 -2.82 7.48 19.35
C GLU A 186 -1.53 8.26 19.62
N THR A 187 -0.57 7.63 20.30
CA THR A 187 0.79 8.16 20.41
C THR A 187 1.71 7.43 19.44
N ILE A 188 2.22 8.15 18.45
CA ILE A 188 3.08 7.64 17.37
C ILE A 188 4.36 8.47 17.37
N GLY A 189 5.54 7.83 17.34
CA GLY A 189 6.81 8.57 17.34
C GLY A 189 7.03 9.49 18.55
N GLY A 190 6.36 9.23 19.67
CA GLY A 190 6.39 10.10 20.85
C GLY A 190 5.53 11.37 20.76
N GLN A 191 4.73 11.51 19.70
CA GLN A 191 3.75 12.59 19.53
C GLN A 191 2.32 12.02 19.59
N SER A 192 1.38 12.80 20.12
CA SER A 192 -0.04 12.41 20.19
C SER A 192 -0.78 12.99 18.99
N TYR A 193 -1.58 12.15 18.34
CA TYR A 193 -2.44 12.51 17.23
C TYR A 193 -3.89 12.15 17.56
N ASP A 194 -4.81 13.03 17.21
CA ASP A 194 -6.25 12.76 17.25
C ASP A 194 -6.73 12.32 15.86
N ASP A 195 -7.92 11.71 15.82
CA ASP A 195 -8.55 11.23 14.58
C ASP A 195 -7.65 10.28 13.78
N VAL A 196 -6.86 9.44 14.46
CA VAL A 196 -6.03 8.42 13.82
C VAL A 196 -6.92 7.29 13.34
N LEU A 197 -6.89 7.05 12.03
CA LEU A 197 -7.60 5.96 11.37
C LEU A 197 -6.76 4.68 11.48
N THR A 198 -7.37 3.59 11.94
CA THR A 198 -6.76 2.26 11.94
C THR A 198 -7.43 1.39 10.88
N ILE A 199 -6.62 0.77 10.02
CA ILE A 199 -7.03 -0.23 9.03
C ILE A 199 -6.26 -1.52 9.33
N LEU A 200 -6.95 -2.67 9.29
CA LEU A 200 -6.27 -3.96 9.30
C LEU A 200 -6.04 -4.39 7.86
N ASP A 201 -4.78 -4.59 7.50
CA ASP A 201 -4.38 -5.14 6.22
C ASP A 201 -4.27 -6.67 6.32
N GLY A 202 -4.57 -7.36 5.22
CA GLY A 202 -4.40 -8.81 5.10
C GLY A 202 -4.23 -9.23 3.65
N ASN A 203 -3.43 -10.27 3.43
CA ASN A 203 -3.11 -10.78 2.10
C ASN A 203 -3.70 -12.20 1.87
N PRO A 204 -4.70 -12.35 1.00
CA PRO A 204 -5.24 -13.66 0.64
C PRO A 204 -4.22 -14.64 0.05
N LEU A 205 -3.11 -14.16 -0.53
CA LEU A 205 -2.05 -14.99 -1.10
C LEU A 205 -1.18 -15.67 -0.02
N ASP A 206 -0.96 -14.97 1.09
CA ASP A 206 -0.19 -15.48 2.24
C ASP A 206 -1.08 -16.20 3.27
N GLY A 207 -2.39 -16.09 3.08
CA GLY A 207 -3.39 -16.55 4.02
C GLY A 207 -3.78 -15.44 4.99
N CYS A 208 -5.01 -15.51 5.49
CA CYS A 208 -5.59 -14.45 6.29
C CYS A 208 -5.40 -14.67 7.80
N ASP A 209 -4.32 -15.36 8.18
CA ASP A 209 -4.03 -15.73 9.56
C ASP A 209 -3.29 -14.60 10.32
N GLU A 210 -2.54 -13.77 9.58
CA GLU A 210 -1.78 -12.64 10.11
C GLU A 210 -2.36 -11.36 9.49
N LEU A 211 -2.89 -10.48 10.34
CA LEU A 211 -3.49 -9.21 9.95
C LEU A 211 -2.68 -8.08 10.57
N GLU A 212 -2.40 -7.06 9.76
CA GLU A 212 -1.45 -6.00 10.09
C GLU A 212 -2.18 -4.68 10.33
N PRO A 213 -2.24 -4.17 11.57
CA PRO A 213 -2.78 -2.84 11.82
C PRO A 213 -1.87 -1.75 11.27
N LYS A 214 -2.38 -0.97 10.31
CA LYS A 214 -1.78 0.28 9.87
C LYS A 214 -2.55 1.48 10.41
N LYS A 215 -1.82 2.52 10.79
CA LYS A 215 -2.36 3.77 11.37
C LYS A 215 -2.11 4.93 10.43
N TYR A 216 -3.17 5.68 10.13
CA TYR A 216 -3.15 6.82 9.23
C TYR A 216 -3.51 8.09 10.00
N VAL A 217 -2.67 9.12 9.87
CA VAL A 217 -2.84 10.42 10.51
C VAL A 217 -3.28 11.46 9.46
N PRO A 218 -4.31 12.27 9.75
CA PRO A 218 -4.76 13.31 8.82
C PRO A 218 -3.63 14.25 8.38
N GLY A 219 -3.48 14.44 7.06
CA GLY A 219 -2.46 15.29 6.44
C GLY A 219 -1.05 14.70 6.40
N ILE A 220 -0.82 13.53 7.02
CA ILE A 220 0.46 12.80 6.98
C ILE A 220 0.32 11.55 6.10
N GLY A 221 -0.82 10.86 6.19
CA GLY A 221 -0.98 9.53 5.60
C GLY A 221 -0.61 8.44 6.59
N GLU A 222 -0.06 7.33 6.10
CA GLU A 222 0.38 6.24 6.97
C GLU A 222 1.51 6.71 7.89
N ALA A 223 1.33 6.51 9.19
CA ALA A 223 2.21 6.96 10.24
C ALA A 223 2.74 5.82 11.13
N ALA A 224 2.15 4.63 11.01
CA ALA A 224 2.69 3.42 11.64
C ALA A 224 2.12 2.17 10.99
N ASP A 225 2.91 1.11 11.02
CA ASP A 225 2.50 -0.27 10.78
C ASP A 225 2.94 -1.14 11.98
N VAL A 226 3.12 -2.44 11.78
CA VAL A 226 3.52 -3.37 12.84
C VAL A 226 5.00 -3.25 13.22
N GLU A 227 5.86 -2.77 12.33
CA GLU A 227 7.32 -2.78 12.48
C GLU A 227 7.89 -1.38 12.73
N ALA A 228 7.29 -0.35 12.14
CA ALA A 228 7.82 0.99 12.07
C ALA A 228 6.79 2.06 12.45
N VAL A 229 7.29 3.17 13.00
CA VAL A 229 6.48 4.34 13.38
C VAL A 229 7.10 5.62 12.85
N LEU A 230 6.26 6.64 12.66
CA LEU A 230 6.65 7.94 12.16
C LEU A 230 7.79 8.56 12.99
N VAL A 231 8.87 8.93 12.31
CA VAL A 231 9.98 9.69 12.89
C VAL A 231 10.20 11.05 12.21
N GLU A 232 9.78 11.20 10.96
CA GLU A 232 9.92 12.45 10.21
C GLU A 232 8.77 12.63 9.21
N VAL A 233 8.27 13.86 9.10
CA VAL A 233 7.40 14.31 8.01
C VAL A 233 7.94 15.63 7.47
N SER A 234 8.03 15.75 6.16
CA SER A 234 8.46 16.96 5.45
C SER A 234 7.73 17.12 4.12
N GLY A 235 7.88 18.27 3.46
CA GLY A 235 6.99 18.64 2.36
C GLY A 235 5.67 19.23 2.87
N ALA A 236 5.04 20.11 2.08
CA ALA A 236 3.85 20.82 2.53
C ALA A 236 2.64 19.87 2.64
N PRO A 237 1.84 19.93 3.72
CA PRO A 237 0.41 19.64 3.61
C PRO A 237 -0.33 20.76 2.86
#